data_AF-A0A0L0F8F6-F1
#
_entry.id   AF-A0A0L0F8F6-F1
#
_cell.length_a   1.000
_cell.length_b   1.000
_cell.length_c   1.000
_cell.angle_alpha   90.00
_cell.angle_beta   90.00
_cell.angle_gamma   90.00
#
_symmetry.space_group_name_H-M   'P 1'
#
loop_
_entity.id
_entity.type
_entity.pdbx_description
1 polymer ?
#
loop_
_entity_poly.entity_id
_entity_poly.type
_entity_poly.pdbx_seq_one_letter_code
_entity_poly.pdbx_strand_id
1 'polypeptide(L)'
;AWKVRQAAYKEVAAEFTKCDSTDPLGRKYQQQVPKWIVETTAIPQEDAYDAVLAYVDAFGSDSEGFTTSLIEGLVAKGFTTRPKTRVKAQELCLLLTEVGSGKPVAHTLLTVGTKSKTPKVVIGSVEFLYTIVKTFGGKPFDIKEIGAGLPTMFGSANAAVREWAHKLAVTVYQIAGPAPMHQWLKDIKPIQLAELEKDFRKAEHPLVPLKQLRGAGDRDGANNGTDGPSPMEFEEKEPEEYIDDTEPYDFLSNMPDEFYENIV
;
A
#
# COMPACT_ATOMS: atom_id res chain seq x y z
N ALA A 1 -21.27 19.67 -15.81
CA ALA A 1 -20.00 19.90 -16.53
C ALA A 1 -18.82 19.39 -15.70
N TRP A 2 -17.76 18.84 -16.30
CA TRP A 2 -16.64 18.22 -15.58
C TRP A 2 -15.89 19.22 -14.66
N LYS A 3 -15.81 20.50 -15.05
CA LYS A 3 -15.22 21.58 -14.24
C LYS A 3 -15.92 21.79 -12.89
N VAL A 4 -17.24 21.58 -12.83
CA VAL A 4 -18.02 21.71 -11.59
C VAL A 4 -17.66 20.57 -10.64
N ARG A 5 -17.56 19.34 -11.15
CA ARG A 5 -17.14 18.19 -10.34
C ARG A 5 -15.70 18.36 -9.83
N GLN A 6 -14.81 18.84 -10.71
CA GLN A 6 -13.44 19.17 -10.33
C GLN A 6 -13.38 20.16 -9.16
N ALA A 7 -14.09 21.29 -9.27
CA ALA A 7 -14.14 22.29 -8.22
C ALA A 7 -14.70 21.71 -6.91
N ALA A 8 -15.79 20.92 -7.00
CA ALA A 8 -16.38 20.28 -5.84
C ALA A 8 -15.42 19.31 -5.15
N TYR A 9 -14.64 18.50 -5.89
CA TYR A 9 -13.65 17.60 -5.30
C TYR A 9 -12.55 18.36 -4.55
N LYS A 10 -12.04 19.45 -5.13
CA LYS A 10 -11.04 20.30 -4.48
C LYS A 10 -11.57 20.95 -3.20
N GLU A 11 -12.81 21.45 -3.25
CA GLU A 11 -13.46 22.08 -2.11
C GLU A 11 -13.65 21.08 -0.97
N VAL A 12 -14.24 19.91 -1.22
CA VAL A 12 -14.45 18.91 -0.15
C VAL A 12 -13.13 18.35 0.37
N ALA A 13 -12.11 18.16 -0.48
CA ALA A 13 -10.79 17.75 -0.04
C ALA A 13 -10.20 18.76 0.96
N ALA A 14 -10.26 20.05 0.63
CA ALA A 14 -9.78 21.12 1.50
C ALA A 14 -10.58 21.20 2.82
N GLU A 15 -11.89 20.97 2.80
CA GLU A 15 -12.69 20.93 4.02
C GLU A 15 -12.33 19.74 4.91
N PHE A 16 -12.15 18.53 4.36
CA PHE A 16 -11.80 17.35 5.14
C PHE A 16 -10.47 17.48 5.89
N THR A 17 -9.48 18.19 5.31
CA THR A 17 -8.20 18.44 6.01
C THR A 17 -8.32 19.28 7.29
N LYS A 18 -9.48 19.92 7.52
CA LYS A 18 -9.76 20.72 8.71
C LYS A 18 -10.57 19.95 9.77
N CYS A 19 -11.04 18.75 9.42
CA CYS A 19 -11.90 17.94 10.27
C CYS A 19 -11.09 16.98 11.14
N ASP A 20 -11.72 16.51 12.22
CA ASP A 20 -11.32 15.31 12.94
C ASP A 20 -12.31 14.16 12.70
N SER A 21 -12.04 12.99 13.29
CA SER A 21 -12.83 11.79 13.10
C SER A 21 -14.27 11.86 13.66
N THR A 22 -14.60 12.92 14.42
CA THR A 22 -15.91 13.12 15.03
C THR A 22 -16.79 14.13 14.29
N ASP A 23 -16.23 14.84 13.32
CA ASP A 23 -16.95 15.87 12.56
C ASP A 23 -18.15 15.28 11.79
N PRO A 24 -19.35 15.91 11.85
CA PRO A 24 -20.55 15.44 11.14
C PRO A 24 -20.39 15.37 9.62
N LEU A 25 -19.39 16.06 9.02
CA LEU A 25 -19.08 15.96 7.59
C LEU A 25 -18.76 14.53 7.15
N GLY A 26 -18.14 13.71 8.01
CA GLY A 26 -17.87 12.30 7.70
C GLY A 26 -19.17 11.57 7.31
N ARG A 27 -20.15 11.58 8.23
CA ARG A 27 -21.48 10.97 8.01
C ARG A 27 -22.23 11.57 6.82
N LYS A 28 -22.05 12.86 6.55
CA LYS A 28 -22.68 13.55 5.42
C LYS A 28 -22.20 13.00 4.07
N TYR A 29 -20.91 12.67 3.95
CA TYR A 29 -20.29 12.26 2.69
C TYR A 29 -20.02 10.75 2.56
N GLN A 30 -20.18 9.98 3.63
CA GLN A 30 -19.98 8.53 3.69
C GLN A 30 -20.56 7.75 2.49
N GLN A 31 -21.78 8.07 2.04
CA GLN A 31 -22.43 7.35 0.94
C GLN A 31 -22.00 7.83 -0.46
N GLN A 32 -21.34 8.99 -0.53
CA GLN A 32 -20.93 9.65 -1.76
C GLN A 32 -19.48 9.31 -2.11
N VAL A 33 -18.61 9.21 -1.12
CA VAL A 33 -17.17 8.96 -1.28
C VAL A 33 -16.87 7.73 -2.17
N PRO A 34 -17.51 6.56 -1.99
CA PRO A 34 -17.28 5.42 -2.88
C PRO A 34 -17.70 5.66 -4.33
N LYS A 35 -18.60 6.60 -4.59
CA LYS A 35 -19.06 6.95 -5.95
C LYS A 35 -18.06 7.86 -6.67
N TRP A 36 -17.13 8.49 -5.96
CA TRP A 36 -16.14 9.40 -6.54
C TRP A 36 -14.94 8.66 -7.13
N ILE A 37 -14.58 7.50 -6.57
CA ILE A 37 -13.43 6.70 -7.02
C ILE A 37 -13.58 6.18 -8.46
N VAL A 38 -14.81 6.15 -8.97
CA VAL A 38 -15.14 5.70 -10.34
C VAL A 38 -15.24 6.83 -11.36
N GLU A 39 -14.86 8.07 -11.01
CA GLU A 39 -14.73 9.17 -11.98
C GLU A 39 -13.82 8.75 -13.14
N THR A 40 -14.21 9.11 -14.38
CA THR A 40 -13.56 8.65 -15.61
C THR A 40 -12.88 9.78 -16.38
N THR A 41 -13.20 11.03 -16.04
CA THR A 41 -12.60 12.21 -16.66
C THR A 41 -11.24 12.46 -16.03
N ALA A 42 -10.15 12.37 -16.80
CA ALA A 42 -8.78 12.34 -16.26
C ALA A 42 -8.47 13.44 -15.23
N ILE A 43 -8.81 14.71 -15.51
CA ILE A 43 -8.51 15.82 -14.60
C ILE A 43 -9.35 15.73 -13.31
N PRO A 44 -10.70 15.68 -13.35
CA PRO A 44 -11.51 15.43 -12.15
C PRO A 44 -11.19 14.14 -11.40
N GLN A 45 -10.71 13.10 -12.09
CA GLN A 45 -10.39 11.82 -11.45
C GLN A 45 -9.22 11.97 -10.48
N GLU A 46 -8.19 12.74 -10.84
CA GLU A 46 -7.08 13.06 -9.92
C GLU A 46 -7.62 13.76 -8.67
N ASP A 47 -8.41 14.81 -8.84
CA ASP A 47 -8.98 15.58 -7.73
C ASP A 47 -9.98 14.74 -6.89
N ALA A 48 -10.70 13.80 -7.52
CA ALA A 48 -11.58 12.87 -6.82
C ALA A 48 -10.80 11.94 -5.90
N TYR A 49 -9.61 11.49 -6.32
CA TYR A 49 -8.78 10.60 -5.51
C TYR A 49 -8.18 11.36 -4.33
N ASP A 50 -7.81 12.62 -4.52
CA ASP A 50 -7.41 13.52 -3.44
C ASP A 50 -8.53 13.73 -2.41
N ALA A 51 -9.77 13.93 -2.86
CA ALA A 51 -10.93 14.03 -1.97
C ALA A 51 -11.18 12.74 -1.16
N VAL A 52 -11.05 11.57 -1.79
CA VAL A 52 -11.21 10.28 -1.10
C VAL A 52 -10.08 10.04 -0.10
N LEU A 53 -8.84 10.35 -0.46
CA LEU A 53 -7.69 10.25 0.44
C LEU A 53 -7.88 11.15 1.66
N ALA A 54 -8.23 12.43 1.45
CA ALA A 54 -8.49 13.37 2.55
C ALA A 54 -9.64 12.93 3.45
N TYR A 55 -10.71 12.36 2.88
CA TYR A 55 -11.81 11.78 3.66
C TYR A 55 -11.34 10.63 4.55
N VAL A 56 -10.64 9.65 3.97
CA VAL A 56 -10.17 8.48 4.74
C VAL A 56 -9.13 8.87 5.78
N ASP A 57 -8.32 9.88 5.51
CA ASP A 57 -7.33 10.36 6.48
C ASP A 57 -8.00 11.02 7.69
N ALA A 58 -9.03 11.85 7.47
CA ALA A 58 -9.76 12.55 8.53
C ALA A 58 -10.70 11.62 9.31
N PHE A 59 -11.44 10.76 8.62
CA PHE A 59 -12.55 9.99 9.21
C PHE A 59 -12.27 8.49 9.35
N GLY A 60 -11.19 7.99 8.74
CA GLY A 60 -10.88 6.56 8.68
C GLY A 60 -11.75 5.82 7.66
N SER A 61 -12.02 4.54 7.95
CA SER A 61 -12.92 3.69 7.16
C SER A 61 -14.18 3.43 7.95
N ASP A 62 -15.33 3.79 7.37
CA ASP A 62 -16.61 3.70 8.06
C ASP A 62 -17.09 2.25 8.30
N SER A 63 -16.70 1.32 7.44
CA SER A 63 -17.05 -0.11 7.53
C SER A 63 -16.24 -0.95 6.54
N GLU A 64 -16.25 -2.28 6.71
CA GLU A 64 -15.69 -3.20 5.70
C GLU A 64 -16.37 -3.01 4.34
N GLY A 65 -17.69 -2.85 4.28
CA GLY A 65 -18.42 -2.64 3.02
C GLY A 65 -18.06 -1.34 2.30
N PHE A 66 -17.78 -0.27 3.07
CA PHE A 66 -17.25 0.98 2.53
C PHE A 66 -15.87 0.78 1.91
N THR A 67 -14.95 0.11 2.62
CA THR A 67 -13.62 -0.22 2.10
C THR A 67 -13.70 -1.08 0.84
N THR A 68 -14.50 -2.14 0.86
CA THR A 68 -14.70 -3.02 -0.31
C THR A 68 -15.16 -2.22 -1.52
N SER A 69 -16.12 -1.31 -1.35
CA SER A 69 -16.62 -0.47 -2.45
C SER A 69 -15.55 0.44 -3.05
N LEU A 70 -14.65 0.99 -2.22
CA LEU A 70 -13.53 1.79 -2.68
C LEU A 70 -12.54 0.95 -3.49
N ILE A 71 -12.16 -0.22 -2.99
CA ILE A 71 -11.19 -1.09 -3.67
C ILE A 71 -11.76 -1.68 -4.95
N GLU A 72 -13.03 -2.06 -5.00
CA GLU A 72 -13.70 -2.47 -6.24
C GLU A 72 -13.70 -1.35 -7.28
N GLY A 73 -13.93 -0.11 -6.85
CA GLY A 73 -13.85 1.06 -7.73
C GLY A 73 -12.42 1.31 -8.25
N LEU A 74 -11.38 1.12 -7.42
CA LEU A 74 -9.98 1.17 -7.86
C LEU A 74 -9.65 0.06 -8.86
N VAL A 75 -10.10 -1.17 -8.61
CA VAL A 75 -9.95 -2.30 -9.54
C VAL A 75 -10.61 -1.97 -10.88
N ALA A 76 -11.79 -1.33 -10.85
CA ALA A 76 -12.53 -0.97 -12.06
C ALA A 76 -11.89 0.20 -12.83
N LYS A 77 -11.34 1.21 -12.14
CA LYS A 77 -10.92 2.50 -12.75
C LYS A 77 -9.51 2.96 -12.39
N GLY A 78 -9.08 2.75 -11.15
CA GLY A 78 -7.82 3.25 -10.61
C GLY A 78 -6.56 2.53 -11.09
N PHE A 79 -6.66 1.28 -11.57
CA PHE A 79 -5.47 0.54 -12.04
C PHE A 79 -5.16 0.77 -13.51
N THR A 80 -6.13 1.28 -14.29
CA THR A 80 -5.97 1.51 -15.74
C THR A 80 -5.67 2.96 -16.09
N THR A 81 -5.79 3.88 -15.13
CA THR A 81 -5.51 5.31 -15.26
C THR A 81 -4.03 5.66 -15.54
N ARG A 82 -3.75 6.96 -15.62
CA ARG A 82 -2.42 7.56 -15.83
C ARG A 82 -1.50 7.28 -14.63
N PRO A 83 -0.17 7.24 -14.83
CA PRO A 83 0.78 6.91 -13.76
C PRO A 83 0.60 7.74 -12.49
N LYS A 84 0.44 9.06 -12.61
CA LYS A 84 0.22 9.95 -11.46
C LYS A 84 -1.02 9.59 -10.64
N THR A 85 -2.16 9.34 -11.29
CA THR A 85 -3.41 8.95 -10.62
C THR A 85 -3.33 7.53 -10.03
N ARG A 86 -2.55 6.64 -10.66
CA ARG A 86 -2.30 5.29 -10.14
C ARG A 86 -1.52 5.32 -8.83
N VAL A 87 -0.58 6.25 -8.65
CA VAL A 87 0.13 6.44 -7.38
C VAL A 87 -0.87 6.75 -6.26
N LYS A 88 -1.85 7.64 -6.51
CA LYS A 88 -2.92 7.94 -5.55
C LYS A 88 -3.81 6.73 -5.22
N ALA A 89 -4.05 5.85 -6.20
CA ALA A 89 -4.75 4.58 -5.95
C ALA A 89 -3.96 3.69 -4.97
N GLN A 90 -2.63 3.64 -5.10
CA GLN A 90 -1.75 2.89 -4.22
C GLN A 90 -1.71 3.51 -2.81
N GLU A 91 -1.60 4.83 -2.74
CA GLU A 91 -1.67 5.60 -1.49
C GLU A 91 -2.98 5.31 -0.74
N LEU A 92 -4.10 5.21 -1.46
CA LEU A 92 -5.39 4.89 -0.84
C LEU A 92 -5.41 3.47 -0.25
N CYS A 93 -4.86 2.47 -0.95
CA CYS A 93 -4.71 1.11 -0.40
C CYS A 93 -3.84 1.09 0.87
N LEU A 94 -2.75 1.87 0.88
CA LEU A 94 -1.87 2.00 2.04
C LEU A 94 -2.59 2.69 3.21
N LEU A 95 -3.26 3.82 2.95
CA LEU A 95 -3.98 4.58 3.96
C LEU A 95 -5.13 3.77 4.57
N LEU A 96 -5.94 3.10 3.75
CA LEU A 96 -7.00 2.21 4.23
C LEU A 96 -6.45 1.09 5.12
N THR A 97 -5.29 0.54 4.77
CA THR A 97 -4.62 -0.45 5.61
C THR A 97 -4.16 0.18 6.93
N GLU A 98 -3.53 1.35 6.87
CA GLU A 98 -3.03 2.10 8.03
C GLU A 98 -4.12 2.40 9.06
N VAL A 99 -5.31 2.78 8.60
CA VAL A 99 -6.50 3.05 9.45
C VAL A 99 -7.26 1.77 9.85
N GLY A 100 -6.65 0.58 9.66
CA GLY A 100 -7.15 -0.68 10.21
C GLY A 100 -8.00 -1.52 9.26
N SER A 101 -8.11 -1.16 7.98
CA SER A 101 -8.93 -1.89 6.99
C SER A 101 -8.10 -2.82 6.10
N GLY A 102 -6.97 -3.34 6.59
CA GLY A 102 -6.06 -4.20 5.81
C GLY A 102 -6.72 -5.47 5.25
N LYS A 103 -7.54 -6.17 6.06
CA LYS A 103 -8.25 -7.39 5.65
C LYS A 103 -9.17 -7.18 4.44
N PRO A 104 -10.16 -6.28 4.47
CA PRO A 104 -11.02 -6.06 3.30
C PRO A 104 -10.23 -5.56 2.08
N VAL A 105 -9.18 -4.73 2.27
CA VAL A 105 -8.32 -4.31 1.16
C VAL A 105 -7.66 -5.51 0.47
N ALA A 106 -6.98 -6.36 1.25
CA ALA A 106 -6.29 -7.53 0.70
C ALA A 106 -7.28 -8.53 0.09
N HIS A 107 -8.39 -8.80 0.77
CA HIS A 107 -9.43 -9.70 0.30
C HIS A 107 -10.00 -9.27 -1.05
N THR A 108 -10.37 -8.00 -1.22
CA THR A 108 -10.95 -7.51 -2.48
C THR A 108 -9.92 -7.51 -3.62
N LEU A 109 -8.66 -7.11 -3.35
CA LEU A 109 -7.59 -7.20 -4.35
C LEU A 109 -7.39 -8.65 -4.82
N LEU A 110 -7.38 -9.60 -3.87
CA LEU A 110 -7.19 -11.01 -4.13
C LEU A 110 -8.37 -11.63 -4.90
N THR A 111 -9.61 -11.36 -4.47
CA THR A 111 -10.79 -12.05 -5.00
C THR A 111 -11.40 -11.40 -6.23
N VAL A 112 -11.27 -10.07 -6.37
CA VAL A 112 -11.81 -9.31 -7.51
C VAL A 112 -10.69 -8.90 -8.46
N GLY A 113 -9.64 -8.28 -7.94
CA GLY A 113 -8.55 -7.72 -8.73
C GLY A 113 -7.78 -8.77 -9.53
N THR A 114 -7.31 -9.84 -8.88
CA THR A 114 -6.53 -10.90 -9.56
C THR A 114 -7.33 -11.72 -10.56
N LYS A 115 -8.68 -11.72 -10.44
CA LYS A 115 -9.60 -12.44 -11.34
C LYS A 115 -10.08 -11.58 -12.51
N SER A 116 -9.60 -10.34 -12.61
CA SER A 116 -9.97 -9.45 -13.71
C SER A 116 -9.54 -10.02 -15.07
N LYS A 117 -10.37 -9.81 -16.09
CA LYS A 117 -10.03 -10.12 -17.49
C LYS A 117 -9.03 -9.12 -18.09
N THR A 118 -8.74 -8.02 -17.38
CA THR A 118 -7.83 -6.98 -17.87
C THR A 118 -6.43 -7.19 -17.28
N PRO A 119 -5.40 -7.51 -18.09
CA PRO A 119 -4.06 -7.83 -17.57
C PRO A 119 -3.45 -6.73 -16.69
N LYS A 120 -3.63 -5.45 -17.06
CA LYS A 120 -3.12 -4.30 -16.28
C LYS A 120 -3.74 -4.24 -14.87
N VAL A 121 -5.00 -4.63 -14.74
CA VAL A 121 -5.71 -4.70 -13.44
C VAL A 121 -5.14 -5.85 -12.60
N VAL A 122 -4.93 -7.02 -13.20
CA VAL A 122 -4.35 -8.18 -12.49
C VAL A 122 -2.94 -7.85 -11.98
N ILE A 123 -2.09 -7.27 -12.85
CA ILE A 123 -0.73 -6.83 -12.47
C ILE A 123 -0.79 -5.85 -11.30
N GLY A 124 -1.58 -4.78 -11.42
CA GLY A 124 -1.71 -3.78 -10.36
C GLY A 124 -2.25 -4.35 -9.05
N SER A 125 -3.17 -5.32 -9.11
CA SER A 125 -3.71 -5.96 -7.90
C SER A 125 -2.65 -6.74 -7.13
N VAL A 126 -1.81 -7.53 -7.83
CA VAL A 126 -0.75 -8.31 -7.19
C VAL A 126 0.38 -7.39 -6.69
N GLU A 127 0.73 -6.34 -7.46
CA GLU A 127 1.69 -5.32 -7.05
C GLU A 127 1.24 -4.60 -5.77
N PHE A 128 -0.04 -4.22 -5.68
CA PHE A 128 -0.57 -3.52 -4.51
C PHE A 128 -0.69 -4.46 -3.30
N LEU A 129 -1.07 -5.72 -3.50
CA LEU A 129 -0.99 -6.75 -2.45
C LEU A 129 0.43 -6.88 -1.91
N TYR A 130 1.44 -6.99 -2.78
CA TYR A 130 2.84 -7.01 -2.38
C TYR A 130 3.20 -5.74 -1.58
N THR A 131 2.82 -4.57 -2.07
CA THR A 131 3.14 -3.28 -1.44
C THR A 131 2.59 -3.21 -0.02
N ILE A 132 1.29 -3.48 0.18
CA ILE A 132 0.67 -3.35 1.51
C ILE A 132 1.22 -4.40 2.49
N VAL A 133 1.46 -5.64 2.05
CA VAL A 133 2.01 -6.70 2.90
C VAL A 133 3.46 -6.40 3.27
N LYS A 134 4.28 -5.93 2.31
CA LYS A 134 5.66 -5.54 2.60
C LYS A 134 5.74 -4.34 3.55
N THR A 135 4.78 -3.41 3.45
CA THR A 135 4.76 -2.19 4.26
C THR A 135 4.33 -2.46 5.69
N PHE A 136 3.25 -3.22 5.91
CA PHE A 136 2.66 -3.38 7.25
C PHE A 136 2.91 -4.76 7.89
N GLY A 137 3.58 -5.67 7.19
CA GLY A 137 3.82 -7.03 7.67
C GLY A 137 2.55 -7.87 7.75
N GLY A 138 2.53 -8.85 8.66
CA GLY A 138 1.46 -9.85 8.73
C GLY A 138 0.19 -9.42 9.48
N LYS A 139 0.34 -8.56 10.49
CA LYS A 139 -0.69 -8.24 11.50
C LYS A 139 -2.04 -7.76 10.91
N PRO A 140 -2.08 -6.91 9.87
CA PRO A 140 -3.35 -6.37 9.36
C PRO A 140 -4.11 -7.30 8.40
N PHE A 141 -3.56 -8.46 8.04
CA PHE A 141 -4.06 -9.28 6.93
C PHE A 141 -4.37 -10.71 7.34
N ASP A 142 -5.18 -11.41 6.55
CA ASP A 142 -5.23 -12.88 6.57
C ASP A 142 -4.10 -13.43 5.68
N ILE A 143 -2.96 -13.72 6.30
CA ILE A 143 -1.78 -14.22 5.58
C ILE A 143 -2.01 -15.61 4.99
N LYS A 144 -2.88 -16.41 5.60
CA LYS A 144 -3.25 -17.72 5.06
C LYS A 144 -4.04 -17.58 3.76
N GLU A 145 -4.95 -16.62 3.69
CA GLU A 145 -5.71 -16.34 2.48
C GLU A 145 -4.78 -15.89 1.34
N ILE A 146 -3.89 -14.94 1.62
CA ILE A 146 -2.91 -14.44 0.63
C ILE A 146 -1.99 -15.57 0.15
N GLY A 147 -1.45 -16.37 1.08
CA GLY A 147 -0.59 -17.51 0.78
C GLY A 147 -1.29 -18.56 -0.10
N ALA A 148 -2.52 -18.92 0.23
CA ALA A 148 -3.33 -19.86 -0.55
C ALA A 148 -3.68 -19.34 -1.96
N GLY A 149 -3.65 -18.02 -2.18
CA GLY A 149 -3.85 -17.39 -3.48
C GLY A 149 -2.64 -17.45 -4.42
N LEU A 150 -1.43 -17.64 -3.90
CA LEU A 150 -0.17 -17.59 -4.67
C LEU A 150 -0.15 -18.55 -5.88
N PRO A 151 -0.58 -19.82 -5.79
CA PRO A 151 -0.57 -20.74 -6.94
C PRO A 151 -1.35 -20.21 -8.14
N THR A 152 -2.49 -19.54 -7.90
CA THR A 152 -3.29 -18.94 -8.97
C THR A 152 -2.51 -17.84 -9.69
N MET A 153 -1.77 -17.01 -8.94
CA MET A 153 -0.96 -15.93 -9.52
C MET A 153 0.24 -16.48 -10.31
N PHE A 154 0.91 -17.53 -9.79
CA PHE A 154 2.00 -18.22 -10.51
C PHE A 154 1.53 -18.94 -11.78
N GLY A 155 0.27 -19.38 -11.81
CA GLY A 155 -0.39 -19.98 -12.97
C GLY A 155 -0.76 -18.97 -14.07
N SER A 156 -0.63 -17.66 -13.82
CA SER A 156 -0.94 -16.63 -14.81
C SER A 156 -0.05 -16.74 -16.06
N ALA A 157 -0.64 -16.57 -17.23
CA ALA A 157 0.10 -16.49 -18.49
C ALA A 157 0.98 -15.23 -18.59
N ASN A 158 0.63 -14.17 -17.85
CA ASN A 158 1.35 -12.90 -17.88
C ASN A 158 2.61 -12.95 -16.98
N ALA A 159 3.78 -12.67 -17.55
CA ALA A 159 5.06 -12.72 -16.83
C ALA A 159 5.15 -11.73 -15.67
N ALA A 160 4.63 -10.51 -15.83
CA ALA A 160 4.66 -9.50 -14.77
C ALA A 160 3.80 -9.89 -13.55
N VAL A 161 2.69 -10.60 -13.77
CA VAL A 161 1.89 -11.16 -12.67
C VAL A 161 2.70 -12.17 -11.86
N ARG A 162 3.44 -13.05 -12.55
CA ARG A 162 4.29 -14.05 -11.89
C ARG A 162 5.47 -13.41 -11.17
N GLU A 163 6.05 -12.35 -11.71
CA GLU A 163 7.13 -11.60 -11.07
C GLU A 163 6.66 -10.94 -9.76
N TRP A 164 5.50 -10.27 -9.76
CA TRP A 164 4.93 -9.71 -8.54
C TRP A 164 4.51 -10.79 -7.55
N ALA A 165 3.98 -11.93 -8.03
CA ALA A 165 3.67 -13.07 -7.19
C ALA A 165 4.91 -13.64 -6.51
N HIS A 166 6.06 -13.65 -7.19
CA HIS A 166 7.35 -14.05 -6.62
C HIS A 166 7.76 -13.13 -5.46
N LYS A 167 7.73 -11.82 -5.70
CA LYS A 167 8.02 -10.80 -4.66
C LYS A 167 7.07 -10.92 -3.46
N LEU A 168 5.79 -11.14 -3.72
CA LEU A 168 4.77 -11.39 -2.69
C LEU A 168 5.06 -12.68 -1.91
N ALA A 169 5.37 -13.78 -2.59
CA ALA A 169 5.67 -15.07 -1.96
C ALA A 169 6.89 -14.98 -1.03
N VAL A 170 7.95 -14.29 -1.44
CA VAL A 170 9.11 -14.04 -0.57
C VAL A 170 8.69 -13.23 0.67
N THR A 171 7.88 -12.19 0.50
CA THR A 171 7.39 -11.38 1.63
C THR A 171 6.52 -12.20 2.59
N VAL A 172 5.61 -13.02 2.05
CA VAL A 172 4.77 -13.92 2.85
C VAL A 172 5.62 -14.98 3.56
N TYR A 173 6.69 -15.48 2.93
CA TYR A 173 7.65 -16.38 3.59
C TYR A 173 8.31 -15.73 4.80
N GLN A 174 8.74 -14.47 4.70
CA GLN A 174 9.33 -13.72 5.81
C GLN A 174 8.35 -13.50 6.99
N ILE A 175 7.05 -13.71 6.77
CA ILE A 175 5.99 -13.54 7.79
C ILE A 175 5.52 -14.89 8.34
N ALA A 176 5.17 -15.84 7.46
CA ALA A 176 4.55 -17.12 7.81
C ALA A 176 5.57 -18.24 8.06
N GLY A 177 6.80 -18.09 7.58
CA GLY A 177 7.84 -19.09 7.67
C GLY A 177 7.68 -20.25 6.69
N PRO A 178 8.57 -21.26 6.78
CA PRO A 178 8.72 -22.30 5.76
C PRO A 178 7.56 -23.29 5.70
N ALA A 179 7.01 -23.70 6.85
CA ALA A 179 6.02 -24.79 6.88
C ALA A 179 4.71 -24.43 6.14
N PRO A 180 4.08 -23.26 6.37
CA PRO A 180 2.91 -22.87 5.58
C PRO A 180 3.22 -22.67 4.10
N MET A 181 4.38 -22.08 3.78
CA MET A 181 4.79 -21.81 2.40
C MET A 181 4.95 -23.09 1.58
N HIS A 182 5.54 -24.14 2.15
CA HIS A 182 5.63 -25.45 1.50
C HIS A 182 4.24 -25.98 1.14
N GLN A 183 3.27 -25.87 2.06
CA GLN A 183 1.92 -26.34 1.83
C GLN A 183 1.19 -25.53 0.75
N TRP A 184 1.32 -24.20 0.76
CA TRP A 184 0.64 -23.33 -0.21
C TRP A 184 1.22 -23.42 -1.61
N LEU A 185 2.53 -23.68 -1.76
CA LEU A 185 3.21 -23.68 -3.05
C LEU A 185 3.40 -25.09 -3.66
N LYS A 186 2.87 -26.14 -3.04
CA LYS A 186 3.07 -27.53 -3.47
C LYS A 186 2.71 -27.82 -4.94
N ASP A 187 1.80 -27.04 -5.53
CA ASP A 187 1.25 -27.26 -6.87
C ASP A 187 1.80 -26.29 -7.94
N ILE A 188 2.78 -25.44 -7.61
CA ILE A 188 3.42 -24.55 -8.61
C ILE A 188 4.44 -25.30 -9.46
N LYS A 189 4.86 -24.73 -10.60
CA LYS A 189 5.82 -25.40 -11.48
C LYS A 189 7.17 -25.58 -10.75
N PRO A 190 7.85 -26.74 -10.86
CA PRO A 190 9.10 -27.01 -10.15
C PRO A 190 10.19 -25.94 -10.36
N ILE A 191 10.26 -25.36 -11.56
CA ILE A 191 11.23 -24.29 -11.85
C ILE A 191 10.96 -23.02 -11.03
N GLN A 192 9.70 -22.64 -10.85
CA GLN A 192 9.29 -21.47 -10.05
C GLN A 192 9.57 -21.73 -8.57
N LEU A 193 9.29 -22.95 -8.10
CA LEU A 193 9.56 -23.34 -6.72
C LEU A 193 11.06 -23.32 -6.41
N ALA A 194 11.90 -23.86 -7.29
CA ALA A 194 13.35 -23.85 -7.11
C ALA A 194 13.94 -22.43 -7.03
N GLU A 195 13.42 -21.50 -7.85
CA GLU A 195 13.78 -20.08 -7.79
C GLU A 195 13.37 -19.44 -6.45
N LEU A 196 12.13 -19.69 -5.99
CA LEU A 196 11.66 -19.21 -4.70
C LEU A 196 12.48 -19.76 -3.54
N GLU A 197 12.80 -21.05 -3.54
CA GLU A 197 13.60 -21.66 -2.48
C GLU A 197 14.99 -21.03 -2.37
N LYS A 198 15.58 -20.61 -3.48
CA LYS A 198 16.85 -19.87 -3.48
C LYS A 198 16.70 -18.51 -2.79
N ASP A 199 15.61 -17.82 -3.01
CA ASP A 199 15.38 -16.50 -2.41
C ASP A 199 14.90 -16.61 -0.95
N PHE A 200 14.12 -17.64 -0.60
CA PHE A 200 13.74 -17.95 0.78
C PHE A 200 14.97 -18.17 1.66
N ARG A 201 15.99 -18.89 1.18
CA ARG A 201 17.26 -19.08 1.91
C ARG A 201 18.03 -17.79 2.17
N LYS A 202 17.78 -16.74 1.40
CA LYS A 202 18.44 -15.43 1.52
C LYS A 202 17.59 -14.41 2.27
N ALA A 203 16.29 -14.67 2.42
CA ALA A 203 15.35 -13.72 2.96
C ALA A 203 15.50 -13.64 4.49
N GLU A 204 15.65 -12.43 4.99
CA GLU A 204 15.62 -12.18 6.44
C GLU A 204 14.25 -12.51 7.01
N HIS A 205 14.20 -13.27 8.10
CA HIS A 205 12.97 -13.66 8.79
C HIS A 205 13.16 -13.40 10.30
N PRO A 206 12.22 -12.75 11.00
CA PRO A 206 10.92 -12.25 10.51
C PRO A 206 11.03 -10.92 9.76
N LEU A 207 10.04 -10.66 8.89
CA LEU A 207 9.88 -9.35 8.25
C LEU A 207 9.68 -8.27 9.31
N VAL A 208 10.50 -7.21 9.26
CA VAL A 208 10.27 -5.97 10.01
C VAL A 208 9.34 -5.05 9.20
N PRO A 209 8.15 -4.69 9.71
CA PRO A 209 7.23 -3.78 9.02
C PRO A 209 7.85 -2.38 8.85
N LEU A 210 7.62 -1.77 7.69
CA LEU A 210 8.06 -0.40 7.38
C LEU A 210 7.15 0.66 7.99
N LYS A 211 5.87 0.33 8.20
CA LYS A 211 4.88 1.19 8.85
C LYS A 211 4.06 0.41 9.86
N GLN A 212 3.67 1.10 10.92
CA GLN A 212 2.72 0.61 11.92
C GLN A 212 1.30 1.07 11.58
N LEU A 213 0.30 0.37 12.11
CA LEU A 213 -1.09 0.83 12.04
C LEU A 213 -1.28 2.08 12.90
N ARG A 214 -2.20 2.96 12.50
CA ARG A 214 -2.55 4.16 13.27
C ARG A 214 -3.03 3.74 14.67
N GLY A 215 -2.41 4.30 15.71
CA GLY A 215 -2.72 3.95 17.12
C GLY A 215 -2.10 2.65 17.64
N ALA A 216 -1.16 2.03 16.90
CA ALA A 216 -0.42 0.86 17.37
C ALA A 216 0.84 1.21 18.21
N GLY A 217 1.21 2.50 18.30
CA GLY A 217 2.48 2.98 18.86
C GLY A 217 2.73 2.74 20.35
N ASP A 218 1.75 2.29 21.14
CA ASP A 218 1.86 2.23 22.61
C ASP A 218 1.68 0.83 23.24
N ARG A 219 1.58 -0.25 22.45
CA ARG A 219 1.21 -1.57 23.01
C ARG A 219 2.15 -2.74 22.76
N ASP A 220 3.15 -2.63 21.89
CA ASP A 220 4.04 -3.75 21.57
C ASP A 220 5.41 -3.64 22.27
N GLY A 221 5.49 -2.89 23.39
CA GLY A 221 6.68 -2.71 24.22
C GLY A 221 6.61 -3.37 25.60
N ALA A 222 5.96 -4.53 25.75
CA ALA A 222 6.01 -5.30 27.02
C ALA A 222 5.47 -6.73 26.87
N ASN A 223 6.22 -7.65 26.23
CA ASN A 223 6.31 -9.03 26.73
C ASN A 223 7.39 -9.84 25.99
N ASN A 224 8.60 -9.85 26.53
CA ASN A 224 9.43 -11.06 26.47
C ASN A 224 10.26 -11.11 27.74
N GLY A 225 9.70 -11.71 28.79
CA GLY A 225 10.40 -11.94 30.04
C GLY A 225 11.34 -13.13 29.92
N THR A 226 12.63 -12.86 30.07
CA THR A 226 13.59 -13.76 30.73
C THR A 226 14.61 -12.91 31.49
N ASP A 227 14.91 -13.34 32.71
CA ASP A 227 15.59 -12.66 33.80
C ASP A 227 17.04 -12.16 33.53
N GLY A 228 17.26 -10.88 33.88
CA GLY A 228 18.41 -10.35 34.63
C GLY A 228 19.70 -9.92 33.88
N PRO A 229 20.50 -8.94 34.38
CA PRO A 229 20.27 -7.97 35.48
C PRO A 229 20.31 -6.47 35.03
N SER A 230 19.68 -5.60 35.82
CA SER A 230 19.79 -4.12 35.76
C SER A 230 21.09 -3.59 36.41
N PRO A 231 21.37 -2.27 36.38
CA PRO A 231 21.43 -1.33 35.26
C PRO A 231 22.83 -0.65 35.19
N MET A 232 23.33 -0.36 33.99
CA MET A 232 24.50 0.51 33.84
C MET A 232 23.99 1.93 33.57
N GLU A 233 24.27 2.84 34.50
CA GLU A 233 23.98 4.27 34.38
C GLU A 233 24.64 4.80 33.09
N PHE A 234 23.84 5.29 32.16
CA PHE A 234 24.32 6.11 31.05
C PHE A 234 24.11 7.57 31.43
N GLU A 235 25.22 8.30 31.51
CA GLU A 235 25.24 9.75 31.60
C GLU A 235 24.43 10.36 30.45
N GLU A 236 23.49 11.23 30.81
CA GLU A 236 22.82 12.15 29.90
C GLU A 236 23.88 13.05 29.24
N LYS A 237 24.17 12.80 27.95
CA LYS A 237 24.81 13.80 27.11
C LYS A 237 23.73 14.67 26.47
N GLU A 238 23.86 15.98 26.69
CA GLU A 238 23.04 17.00 26.04
C GLU A 238 23.09 16.88 24.50
N PRO A 239 22.00 17.23 23.79
CA PRO A 239 21.93 17.09 22.34
C PRO A 239 22.92 18.05 21.64
N GLU A 240 23.82 17.48 20.84
CA GLU A 240 24.70 18.22 19.94
C GLU A 240 23.88 18.93 18.85
N GLU A 241 24.21 20.21 18.63
CA GLU A 241 23.66 21.07 17.59
C GLU A 241 23.91 20.46 16.20
N TYR A 242 22.84 20.21 15.43
CA TYR A 242 22.93 19.77 14.05
C TYR A 242 23.38 20.95 13.17
N ILE A 243 24.65 20.96 12.79
CA ILE A 243 25.18 21.86 11.76
C ILE A 243 25.00 21.17 10.40
N ASP A 244 24.12 21.73 9.57
CA ASP A 244 23.89 21.31 8.18
C ASP A 244 25.03 21.83 7.28
N ASP A 245 26.04 20.99 7.09
CA ASP A 245 27.20 21.26 6.21
C ASP A 245 26.95 20.81 4.75
N THR A 246 25.70 20.78 4.28
CA THR A 246 25.44 20.58 2.83
C THR A 246 25.25 21.92 2.11
N GLU A 247 26.29 22.34 1.38
CA GLU A 247 26.15 23.42 0.39
C GLU A 247 25.11 23.01 -0.67
N PRO A 248 24.24 23.93 -1.10
CA PRO A 248 23.21 23.63 -2.10
C PRO A 248 23.86 23.21 -3.41
N TYR A 249 23.62 21.94 -3.80
CA TYR A 249 24.10 21.39 -5.06
C TYR A 249 23.40 22.07 -6.24
N ASP A 250 24.12 22.95 -6.95
CA ASP A 250 23.61 23.61 -8.16
C ASP A 250 23.56 22.63 -9.35
N PHE A 251 22.42 21.95 -9.43
CA PHE A 251 22.12 20.95 -10.46
C PHE A 251 22.17 21.51 -11.89
N LEU A 252 21.97 22.82 -12.08
CA LEU A 252 21.93 23.43 -13.42
C LEU A 252 23.33 23.65 -14.01
N SER A 253 24.34 23.81 -13.16
CA SER A 253 25.73 24.02 -13.59
C SER A 253 26.47 22.74 -13.99
N ASN A 254 25.88 21.56 -13.71
CA ASN A 254 26.48 20.24 -13.98
C ASN A 254 25.69 19.41 -15.01
N MET A 255 24.77 20.03 -15.76
CA MET A 255 24.12 19.34 -16.87
C MET A 255 25.03 19.24 -18.10
N PRO A 256 25.02 18.11 -18.83
CA PRO A 256 25.67 18.01 -20.13
C PRO A 256 25.05 18.98 -21.14
N ASP A 257 25.89 19.65 -21.94
CA ASP A 257 25.46 20.65 -22.94
C ASP A 257 24.42 20.10 -23.94
N GLU A 258 24.43 18.79 -24.19
CA GLU A 258 23.49 18.05 -25.05
C GLU A 258 22.02 18.14 -24.59
N PHE A 259 21.76 18.55 -23.33
CA PHE A 259 20.41 18.71 -22.80
C PHE A 259 19.66 19.90 -23.44
N TYR A 260 20.37 20.96 -23.85
CA TYR A 260 19.76 22.16 -24.43
C TYR A 260 19.50 22.05 -25.94
N GLU A 261 20.12 21.08 -26.63
CA GLU A 261 19.99 20.95 -28.09
C GLU A 261 18.75 20.15 -28.54
N ASN A 262 18.01 19.54 -27.62
CA ASN A 262 16.82 18.72 -27.94
C ASN A 262 15.48 19.34 -27.49
N ILE A 263 15.47 20.65 -27.19
CA ILE A 263 14.23 21.39 -26.91
C ILE A 263 14.02 22.43 -28.02
N VAL A 264 13.52 21.96 -29.16
CA VAL A 264 12.85 22.79 -30.19
C VAL A 264 11.52 22.13 -30.54
#